data_AF-A0A925PGZ3-F1
#
_entry.id   AF-A0A925PGZ3-F1
#
_cell.length_a   1.000
_cell.length_b   1.000
_cell.length_c   1.000
_cell.angle_alpha   90.00
_cell.angle_beta   90.00
_cell.angle_gamma   90.00
#
_symmetry.space_group_name_H-M   'P 1'
#
loop_
_entity.id
_entity.type
_entity.pdbx_description
1 polymer ?
#
loop_
_entity_poly.entity_id
_entity_poly.type
_entity_poly.pdbx_seq_one_letter_code
_entity_poly.pdbx_strand_id
1 'polypeptide(L)'
;MILLLTIIPLAGALTAWLIPSNTRRPLVLPIVACLHLILVLALIAAGPLPSPEAWIKADAVGKLFLLEISVLFAACAFYSVKYLQYRQERNNRVLCMGLLVCLSAMTLATVAHHIGLLWLAIETTTLTMAPLIYFNRNARSIEATWKYMLICSIGIALALLGILFLAYSTIVAGLAPSLLLESLQGHASKLPPVWLNAAFVLMLVGYGTKMGLAPMHTWKPDAYGEAPGLVGAMLAGGLA
;
A
#
# COMPACT_ATOMS: atom_id res chain seq x y z
N MET A 1 -8.18 -17.19 5.08
CA MET A 1 -8.70 -16.40 3.93
C MET A 1 -7.99 -15.05 3.80
N ILE A 2 -7.97 -14.20 4.83
CA ILE A 2 -7.34 -12.86 4.73
C ILE A 2 -5.84 -12.93 4.40
N LEU A 3 -5.07 -13.82 5.05
CA LEU A 3 -3.64 -14.01 4.71
C LEU A 3 -3.42 -14.49 3.26
N LEU A 4 -4.39 -15.17 2.64
CA LEU A 4 -4.26 -15.58 1.24
C LEU A 4 -4.33 -14.36 0.30
N LEU A 5 -5.09 -13.33 0.66
CA LEU A 5 -5.17 -12.09 -0.12
C LEU A 5 -3.83 -11.36 -0.20
N THR A 6 -2.96 -11.50 0.81
CA THR A 6 -1.61 -10.91 0.79
C THR A 6 -0.59 -11.86 0.17
N ILE A 7 -0.68 -13.17 0.45
CA ILE A 7 0.28 -14.15 -0.06
C ILE A 7 0.16 -14.37 -1.57
N ILE A 8 -1.06 -14.40 -2.13
CA ILE A 8 -1.28 -14.68 -3.55
C ILE A 8 -0.60 -13.65 -4.47
N PRO A 9 -0.73 -12.33 -4.23
CA PRO A 9 0.02 -11.35 -5.02
C PRO A 9 1.53 -11.49 -4.87
N LEU A 10 2.06 -11.83 -3.69
CA LEU A 10 3.50 -12.08 -3.52
C LEU A 10 3.98 -13.32 -4.28
N ALA A 11 3.21 -14.41 -4.26
CA ALA A 11 3.49 -15.58 -5.07
C ALA A 11 3.43 -15.23 -6.57
N GLY A 12 2.44 -14.43 -6.97
CA GLY A 12 2.36 -13.82 -8.29
C GLY A 12 3.62 -13.04 -8.66
N ALA A 13 4.11 -12.19 -7.76
CA ALA A 13 5.31 -11.38 -7.96
C ALA A 13 6.54 -12.26 -8.21
N LEU A 14 6.69 -13.35 -7.44
CA LEU A 14 7.75 -14.34 -7.65
C LEU A 14 7.61 -15.06 -9.00
N THR A 15 6.39 -15.49 -9.38
CA THR A 15 6.18 -16.13 -10.69
C THR A 15 6.50 -15.18 -11.85
N ALA A 16 6.10 -13.90 -11.76
CA ALA A 16 6.44 -12.88 -12.74
C ALA A 16 7.96 -12.64 -12.83
N TRP A 17 8.67 -12.68 -11.70
CA TRP A 17 10.13 -12.57 -11.67
C TRP A 17 10.82 -13.74 -12.39
N LEU A 18 10.36 -14.97 -12.13
CA LEU A 18 10.93 -16.20 -12.69
C LEU A 18 10.68 -16.35 -14.19
N ILE A 19 9.58 -15.80 -14.73
CA ILE A 19 9.30 -15.85 -16.18
C ILE A 19 10.28 -14.93 -16.93
N PRO A 20 11.15 -15.45 -17.83
CA PRO A 20 12.13 -14.64 -18.53
C PRO A 20 11.50 -13.80 -19.67
N SER A 21 10.42 -14.29 -20.28
CA SER A 21 9.78 -13.67 -21.44
C SER A 21 8.99 -12.40 -21.08
N ASN A 22 9.31 -11.28 -21.75
CA ASN A 22 8.59 -10.02 -21.60
C ASN A 22 7.14 -10.07 -22.12
N THR A 23 6.80 -11.03 -22.98
CA THR A 23 5.43 -11.16 -23.55
C THR A 23 4.54 -12.06 -22.69
N ARG A 24 5.10 -13.10 -22.07
CA ARG A 24 4.35 -14.01 -21.19
C ARG A 24 4.24 -13.49 -19.76
N ARG A 25 5.26 -12.79 -19.25
CA ARG A 25 5.27 -12.26 -17.87
C ARG A 25 4.03 -11.42 -17.52
N PRO A 26 3.57 -10.48 -18.37
CA PRO A 26 2.39 -9.66 -18.05
C PRO A 26 1.11 -10.48 -17.85
N LEU A 27 1.02 -11.71 -18.39
CA LEU A 27 -0.16 -12.56 -18.24
C LEU A 27 -0.39 -13.02 -16.79
N VAL A 28 0.64 -12.96 -15.93
CA VAL A 28 0.50 -13.24 -14.49
C VAL A 28 -0.42 -12.21 -13.82
N LEU A 29 -0.37 -10.95 -14.26
CA LEU A 29 -1.13 -9.85 -13.65
C LEU A 29 -2.64 -10.09 -13.64
N PRO A 30 -3.32 -10.36 -14.77
CA PRO A 30 -4.76 -10.60 -14.77
C PRO A 30 -5.15 -11.90 -14.06
N ILE A 31 -4.32 -12.95 -14.12
CA ILE A 31 -4.59 -14.21 -13.41
C ILE A 31 -4.65 -13.95 -11.90
N VAL A 32 -3.63 -13.29 -11.37
CA VAL A 32 -3.56 -12.96 -9.95
C VAL A 32 -4.65 -11.97 -9.56
N ALA A 33 -4.96 -10.98 -10.41
CA ALA A 33 -6.02 -10.02 -10.15
C ALA A 33 -7.40 -10.68 -10.04
N CYS A 34 -7.72 -11.61 -10.95
CA CYS A 34 -8.98 -12.37 -10.89
C CYS A 34 -9.06 -13.23 -9.63
N LEU A 35 -7.98 -13.95 -9.28
CA LEU A 35 -7.93 -14.76 -8.07
C LEU A 35 -8.12 -13.90 -6.80
N HIS A 36 -7.44 -12.75 -6.75
CA HIS A 36 -7.56 -11.80 -5.65
C HIS A 36 -8.98 -11.24 -5.53
N LEU A 37 -9.58 -10.80 -6.64
CA LEU A 37 -10.96 -10.30 -6.68
C LEU A 37 -11.98 -11.38 -6.25
N ILE A 38 -11.84 -12.61 -6.72
CA ILE A 38 -12.71 -13.73 -6.31
C ILE A 38 -12.63 -13.95 -4.79
N LEU A 39 -11.43 -13.91 -4.22
CA LEU A 39 -11.25 -14.06 -2.78
C LEU A 39 -11.82 -12.90 -1.97
N VAL A 40 -11.75 -11.66 -2.50
CA VAL A 40 -12.39 -10.50 -1.87
C VAL A 40 -13.91 -10.65 -1.90
N LEU A 41 -14.50 -11.05 -3.03
CA LEU A 41 -15.94 -11.31 -3.12
C LEU A 41 -16.38 -12.44 -2.18
N ALA A 42 -15.60 -13.52 -2.07
CA ALA A 42 -15.85 -14.59 -1.12
C ALA A 42 -15.77 -14.10 0.36
N LEU A 43 -14.81 -13.23 0.68
CA LEU A 43 -14.67 -12.62 2.01
C LEU A 43 -15.85 -11.68 2.35
N ILE A 44 -16.38 -10.97 1.36
CA ILE A 44 -17.58 -10.14 1.55
C ILE A 44 -18.80 -11.04 1.81
N ALA A 45 -18.97 -12.11 1.03
CA ALA A 45 -20.07 -13.05 1.17
C ALA A 45 -20.04 -13.86 2.50
N ALA A 46 -18.85 -14.14 3.04
CA ALA A 46 -18.67 -14.96 4.24
C ALA A 46 -19.13 -14.29 5.56
N GLY A 47 -19.64 -13.06 5.54
CA GLY A 47 -20.12 -12.37 6.74
C GLY A 47 -18.99 -11.88 7.68
N PRO A 48 -19.33 -11.44 8.92
CA PRO A 48 -18.34 -11.01 9.90
C PRO A 48 -17.52 -12.21 10.38
N LEU A 49 -16.20 -12.18 10.17
CA LEU A 49 -15.30 -13.18 10.75
C LEU A 49 -15.00 -12.74 12.20
N PRO A 50 -15.25 -13.59 13.21
CA PRO A 50 -14.89 -13.27 14.58
C PRO A 50 -13.36 -13.33 14.74
N SER A 51 -12.74 -12.19 15.04
CA SER A 51 -11.34 -12.13 15.50
C SER A 51 -11.13 -10.89 16.38
N PRO A 52 -11.54 -10.93 17.66
CA PRO A 52 -11.57 -9.75 18.52
C PRO A 52 -10.20 -9.09 18.78
N GLU A 53 -9.08 -9.78 18.55
CA GLU A 53 -7.73 -9.27 18.87
C GLU A 53 -6.66 -9.67 17.84
N ALA A 54 -7.02 -9.74 16.56
CA ALA A 54 -6.05 -10.08 15.51
C ALA A 54 -5.35 -8.83 14.97
N TRP A 55 -4.04 -8.91 14.71
CA TRP A 55 -3.28 -7.87 14.00
C TRP A 55 -3.82 -7.60 12.60
N ILE A 56 -4.50 -8.61 12.04
CA ILE A 56 -5.08 -8.59 10.70
C ILE A 56 -6.56 -8.96 10.82
N LYS A 57 -7.44 -8.07 10.38
CA LYS A 57 -8.89 -8.25 10.42
C LYS A 57 -9.52 -7.44 9.28
N ALA A 58 -10.61 -7.97 8.73
CA ALA A 58 -11.33 -7.35 7.63
C ALA A 58 -12.69 -6.87 8.15
N ASP A 59 -12.72 -5.64 8.66
CA ASP A 59 -13.95 -4.96 9.07
C ASP A 59 -14.73 -4.44 7.84
N ALA A 60 -15.87 -3.78 8.07
CA ALA A 60 -16.73 -3.32 6.98
C ALA A 60 -16.01 -2.31 6.06
N VAL A 61 -15.19 -1.43 6.64
CA VAL A 61 -14.44 -0.40 5.91
C VAL A 61 -13.28 -1.02 5.13
N GLY A 62 -12.51 -1.90 5.75
CA GLY A 62 -11.44 -2.65 5.10
C GLY A 62 -11.95 -3.50 3.94
N LYS A 63 -13.13 -4.15 4.07
CA LYS A 63 -13.77 -4.87 2.96
C LYS A 63 -14.13 -3.96 1.78
N LEU A 64 -14.59 -2.73 2.05
CA LEU A 64 -14.90 -1.75 1.00
C LEU A 64 -13.63 -1.35 0.22
N PHE A 65 -12.57 -0.98 0.93
CA PHE A 65 -11.30 -0.62 0.30
C PHE A 65 -10.64 -1.80 -0.43
N LEU A 66 -10.71 -3.02 0.14
CA LEU A 66 -10.25 -4.23 -0.55
C LEU A 66 -10.94 -4.41 -1.90
N LEU A 67 -12.27 -4.22 -1.96
CA LEU A 67 -13.03 -4.34 -3.20
C LEU A 67 -12.59 -3.28 -4.23
N GLU A 68 -12.45 -2.02 -3.80
CA GLU A 68 -11.96 -0.94 -4.65
C GLU A 68 -10.59 -1.28 -5.25
N ILE A 69 -9.64 -1.65 -4.39
CA ILE A 69 -8.27 -1.98 -4.78
C ILE A 69 -8.23 -3.19 -5.74
N SER A 70 -8.99 -4.25 -5.46
CA SER A 70 -9.06 -5.43 -6.34
C SER A 70 -9.64 -5.11 -7.70
N VAL A 71 -10.72 -4.32 -7.77
CA VAL A 71 -11.38 -3.94 -9.03
C VAL A 71 -10.47 -3.04 -9.86
N LEU A 72 -9.89 -2.01 -9.24
CA LEU A 72 -8.96 -1.12 -9.92
C LEU A 72 -7.73 -1.87 -10.42
N PHE A 73 -7.13 -2.73 -9.58
CA PHE A 73 -6.00 -3.54 -9.98
C PHE A 73 -6.34 -4.49 -11.13
N ALA A 74 -7.52 -5.12 -11.11
CA ALA A 74 -7.97 -5.98 -12.20
C ALA A 74 -8.07 -5.21 -13.52
N ALA A 75 -8.70 -4.03 -13.53
CA ALA A 75 -8.78 -3.18 -14.71
C ALA A 75 -7.38 -2.83 -15.25
N CYS A 76 -6.48 -2.38 -14.38
CA CYS A 76 -5.08 -2.08 -14.73
C CYS A 76 -4.32 -3.31 -15.21
N ALA A 77 -4.55 -4.48 -14.62
CA ALA A 77 -3.90 -5.73 -14.97
C ALA A 77 -4.28 -6.20 -16.38
N PHE A 78 -5.56 -6.16 -16.75
CA PHE A 78 -5.98 -6.48 -18.12
C PHE A 78 -5.41 -5.49 -19.15
N TYR A 79 -5.43 -4.19 -18.86
CA TYR A 79 -4.84 -3.16 -19.71
C TYR A 79 -3.32 -3.37 -19.88
N SER A 80 -2.62 -3.72 -18.79
CA SER A 80 -1.17 -3.86 -18.76
C SER A 80 -0.64 -4.89 -19.76
N VAL A 81 -1.38 -5.96 -20.04
CA VAL A 81 -0.96 -7.02 -20.97
C VAL A 81 -0.73 -6.43 -22.36
N LYS A 82 -1.72 -5.71 -22.90
CA LYS A 82 -1.59 -5.09 -24.23
C LYS A 82 -0.58 -3.96 -24.20
N TYR A 83 -0.60 -3.10 -23.18
CA TYR A 83 0.36 -2.01 -23.05
C TYR A 83 1.81 -2.51 -23.10
N LEU A 84 2.13 -3.57 -22.35
CA LEU A 84 3.49 -4.12 -22.28
C LEU A 84 3.87 -4.97 -23.49
N GLN A 85 2.88 -5.48 -24.24
CA GLN A 85 3.13 -6.10 -25.55
C GLN A 85 3.51 -5.07 -26.61
N TYR A 86 3.04 -3.82 -26.51
CA TYR A 86 3.48 -2.72 -27.36
C TYR A 86 4.82 -2.12 -26.92
N ARG A 87 5.12 -2.14 -25.62
CA ARG A 87 6.33 -1.55 -25.02
C ARG A 87 7.47 -2.57 -24.82
N GLN A 88 7.75 -3.39 -25.83
CA GLN A 88 8.77 -4.46 -25.74
C GLN A 88 10.20 -3.96 -25.70
N GLU A 89 10.44 -2.69 -26.07
CA GLU A 89 11.74 -2.04 -25.98
C GLU A 89 12.23 -1.90 -24.54
N ARG A 90 11.35 -2.09 -23.54
CA ARG A 90 11.66 -2.04 -22.12
C ARG A 90 11.45 -3.38 -21.43
N ASN A 91 12.37 -3.71 -20.53
CA ASN A 91 12.17 -4.86 -19.64
C ASN A 91 11.06 -4.54 -18.61
N ASN A 92 10.02 -5.36 -18.61
CA ASN A 92 8.86 -5.20 -17.73
C ASN A 92 8.91 -6.06 -16.45
N ARG A 93 10.06 -6.68 -16.14
CA ARG A 93 10.22 -7.57 -14.98
C ARG A 93 9.93 -6.87 -13.66
N VAL A 94 10.63 -5.76 -13.41
CA VAL A 94 10.47 -4.98 -12.18
C VAL A 94 9.06 -4.38 -12.10
N LEU A 95 8.51 -3.94 -13.23
CA LEU A 95 7.15 -3.42 -13.30
C LEU A 95 6.13 -4.48 -12.88
N CYS A 96 6.11 -5.66 -13.52
CA CYS A 96 5.12 -6.71 -13.20
C CYS A 96 5.25 -7.20 -11.75
N MET A 97 6.48 -7.41 -11.29
CA MET A 97 6.76 -7.80 -9.90
C MET A 97 6.28 -6.73 -8.92
N GLY A 98 6.63 -5.45 -9.15
CA GLY A 98 6.29 -4.36 -8.27
C GLY A 98 4.78 -4.08 -8.23
N LEU A 99 4.05 -4.19 -9.34
CA LEU A 99 2.59 -4.05 -9.33
C LEU A 99 1.94 -5.08 -8.40
N LEU A 100 2.42 -6.31 -8.39
CA LEU A 100 1.91 -7.39 -7.55
C LEU A 100 2.32 -7.24 -6.08
N VAL A 101 3.53 -6.75 -5.81
CA VAL A 101 3.96 -6.38 -4.45
C VAL A 101 3.13 -5.21 -3.92
N CYS A 102 2.85 -4.19 -4.73
CA CYS A 102 1.94 -3.10 -4.38
C CYS A 102 0.54 -3.60 -4.06
N LEU A 103 -0.02 -4.54 -4.84
CA LEU A 103 -1.31 -5.15 -4.53
C LEU A 103 -1.29 -5.87 -3.16
N SER A 104 -0.24 -6.65 -2.87
CA SER A 104 -0.10 -7.31 -1.56
C SER A 104 0.00 -6.30 -0.42
N ALA A 105 0.87 -5.29 -0.58
CA ALA A 105 1.15 -4.30 0.45
C ALA A 105 -0.10 -3.47 0.75
N MET A 106 -0.81 -3.00 -0.28
CA MET A 106 -2.04 -2.25 -0.08
C MET A 106 -3.18 -3.13 0.47
N THR A 107 -3.27 -4.39 0.04
CA THR A 107 -4.16 -5.37 0.68
C THR A 107 -3.87 -5.46 2.18
N LEU A 108 -2.60 -5.64 2.56
CA LEU A 108 -2.20 -5.72 3.96
C LEU A 108 -2.55 -4.44 4.74
N ALA A 109 -2.32 -3.26 4.14
CA ALA A 109 -2.66 -1.98 4.76
C ALA A 109 -4.15 -1.89 5.10
N THR A 110 -5.05 -2.31 4.19
CA THR A 110 -6.50 -2.24 4.41
C THR A 110 -7.02 -3.16 5.50
N VAL A 111 -6.30 -4.25 5.82
CA VAL A 111 -6.70 -5.23 6.84
C VAL A 111 -5.85 -5.15 8.11
N ALA A 112 -4.91 -4.20 8.19
CA ALA A 112 -4.02 -4.07 9.33
C ALA A 112 -4.72 -3.33 10.47
N HIS A 113 -4.92 -4.03 11.59
CA HIS A 113 -5.39 -3.46 12.85
C HIS A 113 -4.24 -3.13 13.82
N HIS A 114 -3.04 -3.62 13.54
CA HIS A 114 -1.83 -3.19 14.24
C HIS A 114 -1.20 -2.00 13.50
N ILE A 115 -1.07 -0.84 14.16
CA ILE A 115 -0.65 0.42 13.52
C ILE A 115 0.77 0.32 12.93
N GLY A 116 1.68 -0.40 13.60
CA GLY A 116 3.01 -0.66 13.05
C GLY A 116 3.00 -1.52 11.77
N LEU A 117 2.01 -2.42 11.63
CA LEU A 117 1.85 -3.26 10.44
C LEU A 117 1.28 -2.44 9.27
N LEU A 118 0.33 -1.55 9.56
CA LEU A 118 -0.18 -0.57 8.61
C LEU A 118 0.95 0.32 8.06
N TRP A 119 1.81 0.84 8.95
CA TRP A 119 2.98 1.62 8.57
C TRP A 119 3.92 0.84 7.63
N LEU A 120 4.25 -0.40 7.99
CA LEU A 120 5.12 -1.26 7.17
C LEU A 120 4.52 -1.50 5.78
N ALA A 121 3.21 -1.75 5.72
CA ALA A 121 2.48 -1.98 4.49
C ALA A 121 2.53 -0.74 3.57
N ILE A 122 2.29 0.45 4.13
CA ILE A 122 2.36 1.73 3.41
C ILE A 122 3.78 2.04 2.95
N GLU A 123 4.81 1.77 3.75
CA GLU A 123 6.17 2.03 3.29
C GLU A 123 6.61 1.06 2.18
N THR A 124 6.11 -0.18 2.23
CA THR A 124 6.32 -1.15 1.16
C THR A 124 5.75 -0.65 -0.17
N THR A 125 4.60 0.05 -0.18
CA THR A 125 4.08 0.65 -1.42
C THR A 125 4.96 1.79 -1.91
N THR A 126 5.54 2.62 -1.02
CA THR A 126 6.52 3.66 -1.39
C THR A 126 7.72 3.05 -2.12
N LEU A 127 8.39 2.09 -1.49
CA LEU A 127 9.61 1.50 -2.02
C LEU A 127 9.36 0.77 -3.34
N THR A 128 8.19 0.16 -3.47
CA THR A 128 7.81 -0.58 -4.68
C THR A 128 7.39 0.35 -5.82
N MET A 129 6.77 1.50 -5.53
CA MET A 129 6.36 2.46 -6.56
C MET A 129 7.52 3.24 -7.18
N ALA A 130 8.61 3.44 -6.45
CA ALA A 130 9.78 4.17 -6.95
C ALA A 130 10.33 3.65 -8.30
N PRO A 131 10.63 2.34 -8.46
CA PRO A 131 11.06 1.80 -9.76
C PRO A 131 9.95 1.74 -10.81
N LEU A 132 8.67 1.76 -10.40
CA LEU A 132 7.52 1.79 -11.31
C LEU A 132 7.35 3.18 -11.95
N ILE A 133 7.56 4.26 -11.20
CA ILE A 133 7.60 5.64 -11.72
C ILE A 133 8.78 5.80 -12.69
N TYR A 134 9.93 5.19 -12.39
CA TYR A 134 11.15 5.27 -13.22
C TYR A 134 11.08 4.45 -14.53
N PHE A 135 9.97 3.78 -14.85
CA PHE A 135 9.88 2.84 -15.98
C PHE A 135 10.34 3.41 -17.33
N ASN A 136 10.07 4.70 -17.60
CA ASN A 136 10.44 5.36 -18.86
C ASN A 136 11.95 5.63 -19.02
N ARG A 137 12.73 5.60 -17.93
CA ARG A 137 14.19 5.81 -17.90
C ARG A 137 14.68 7.06 -18.64
N ASN A 138 14.04 8.19 -18.39
CA ASN A 138 14.44 9.51 -18.87
C ASN A 138 14.79 10.43 -17.69
N ALA A 139 15.40 11.60 -17.95
CA ALA A 139 15.82 12.53 -16.90
C ALA A 139 14.66 12.98 -15.98
N ARG A 140 13.47 13.25 -16.55
CA ARG A 140 12.29 13.67 -15.78
C ARG A 140 11.74 12.55 -14.90
N SER A 141 11.72 11.32 -15.39
CA SER A 141 11.31 10.15 -14.60
C SER A 141 12.24 9.87 -13.42
N ILE A 142 13.55 10.16 -13.55
CA ILE A 142 14.50 10.07 -12.43
C ILE A 142 14.17 11.15 -11.39
N GLU A 143 13.98 12.39 -11.84
CA GLU A 143 13.64 13.51 -10.98
C GLU A 143 12.31 13.25 -10.22
N ALA A 144 11.29 12.77 -10.94
CA ALA A 144 9.99 12.41 -10.36
C ALA A 144 10.11 11.29 -9.33
N THR A 145 10.84 10.21 -9.64
CA THR A 145 11.10 9.11 -8.69
C THR A 145 11.84 9.61 -7.45
N TRP A 146 12.85 10.47 -7.62
CA TRP A 146 13.64 11.00 -6.51
C TRP A 146 12.81 11.90 -5.60
N LYS A 147 12.02 12.82 -6.17
CA LYS A 147 11.07 13.67 -5.42
C LYS A 147 10.05 12.82 -4.68
N TYR A 148 9.47 11.83 -5.35
CA TYR A 148 8.53 10.89 -4.75
C TYR A 148 9.12 10.18 -3.54
N MET A 149 10.29 9.55 -3.69
CA MET A 149 10.93 8.82 -2.59
C MET A 149 11.28 9.76 -1.44
N LEU A 150 11.95 10.89 -1.70
CA LEU A 150 12.37 11.79 -0.63
C LEU A 150 11.18 12.33 0.16
N ILE A 151 10.17 12.86 -0.53
CA ILE A 151 9.02 13.49 0.14
C ILE A 151 8.20 12.44 0.89
N CYS A 152 7.89 11.31 0.26
CA CYS A 152 7.11 10.24 0.91
C CYS A 152 7.88 9.59 2.07
N SER A 153 9.18 9.33 1.94
CA SER A 153 9.97 8.70 3.02
C SER A 153 10.19 9.64 4.21
N ILE A 154 10.28 10.96 3.99
CA ILE A 154 10.26 11.91 5.12
C ILE A 154 8.90 11.88 5.81
N GLY A 155 7.80 11.87 5.04
CA GLY A 155 6.45 11.75 5.57
C GLY A 155 6.28 10.48 6.43
N ILE A 156 6.61 9.31 5.88
CA ILE A 156 6.43 8.04 6.59
C ILE A 156 7.34 7.93 7.82
N ALA A 157 8.52 8.58 7.81
CA ALA A 157 9.39 8.66 8.98
C ALA A 157 8.77 9.52 10.10
N LEU A 158 8.12 10.64 9.75
CA LEU A 158 7.32 11.41 10.72
C LEU A 158 6.15 10.60 11.26
N ALA A 159 5.45 9.84 10.41
CA ALA A 159 4.39 8.94 10.86
C ALA A 159 4.93 7.88 11.82
N LEU A 160 6.11 7.30 11.55
CA LEU A 160 6.76 6.35 12.45
C LEU A 160 7.04 6.98 13.82
N LEU A 161 7.59 8.20 13.84
CA LEU A 161 7.83 8.92 15.09
C LEU A 161 6.52 9.15 15.87
N GLY A 162 5.43 9.49 15.18
CA GLY A 162 4.10 9.59 15.80
C GLY A 162 3.62 8.27 16.40
N ILE A 163 3.84 7.15 15.71
CA ILE A 163 3.53 5.80 16.22
C ILE A 163 4.37 5.48 17.47
N LEU A 164 5.64 5.88 17.50
CA LEU A 164 6.49 5.70 18.69
C LEU A 164 5.97 6.52 19.87
N PHE A 165 5.49 7.75 19.65
CA PHE A 165 4.85 8.55 20.70
C PHE A 165 3.54 7.94 21.18
N LEU A 166 2.76 7.33 20.28
CA LEU A 166 1.55 6.60 20.63
C LEU A 166 1.87 5.37 21.49
N ALA A 167 2.89 4.58 21.12
CA ALA A 167 3.38 3.47 21.94
C ALA A 167 3.91 3.95 23.30
N TYR A 168 4.63 5.06 23.33
CA TYR A 168 5.13 5.64 24.57
C TYR A 168 3.99 6.10 25.48
N SER A 169 2.89 6.62 24.92
CA SER A 169 1.71 7.02 25.69
C SER A 169 1.10 5.88 26.51
N THR A 170 1.12 4.64 25.99
CA THR A 170 0.62 3.47 26.73
C THR A 170 1.53 3.12 27.91
N ILE A 171 2.84 3.28 27.75
CA ILE A 171 3.83 3.04 28.82
C ILE A 171 3.64 4.05 29.94
N VAL A 172 3.49 5.34 29.61
CA VAL A 172 3.27 6.41 30.60
C VAL A 172 1.94 6.22 31.33
N ALA A 173 0.92 5.67 30.67
CA ALA A 173 -0.36 5.32 31.28
C ALA A 173 -0.30 4.07 32.20
N GLY A 174 0.86 3.42 32.33
CA GLY A 174 1.02 2.17 33.09
C GLY A 174 0.33 0.96 32.46
N LEU A 175 0.04 1.02 31.16
CA LEU A 175 -0.58 -0.05 30.39
C LEU A 175 0.49 -0.95 29.74
N ALA A 176 0.10 -2.18 29.39
CA ALA A 176 0.94 -3.02 28.55
C ALA A 176 1.20 -2.32 27.20
N PRO A 177 2.45 -2.27 26.70
CA PRO A 177 2.76 -1.68 25.41
C PRO A 177 1.96 -2.34 24.29
N SER A 178 1.17 -1.57 23.56
CA SER A 178 0.36 -2.08 22.46
C SER A 178 0.17 -1.04 21.38
N LEU A 179 0.23 -1.49 20.12
CA LEU A 179 -0.14 -0.71 18.93
C LEU A 179 -1.33 -1.34 18.21
N LEU A 180 -2.06 -2.23 18.90
CA LEU A 180 -3.31 -2.77 18.40
C LEU A 180 -4.40 -1.69 18.53
N LEU A 181 -5.11 -1.42 17.43
CA LEU A 181 -6.10 -0.36 17.38
C LEU A 181 -7.21 -0.56 18.42
N GLU A 182 -7.73 -1.77 18.58
CA GLU A 182 -8.76 -2.10 19.57
C GLU A 182 -8.28 -1.84 21.02
N SER A 183 -7.02 -2.19 21.33
CA SER A 183 -6.44 -1.95 22.65
C SER A 183 -6.30 -0.45 22.94
N LEU A 184 -5.80 0.31 21.95
CA LEU A 184 -5.64 1.75 22.04
C LEU A 184 -6.99 2.46 22.21
N GLN A 185 -8.02 2.05 21.45
CA GLN A 185 -9.37 2.60 21.56
C GLN A 185 -10.00 2.29 22.92
N GLY A 186 -9.86 1.05 23.41
CA GLY A 186 -10.39 0.64 24.72
C GLY A 186 -9.76 1.39 25.90
N HIS A 187 -8.53 1.90 25.75
CA HIS A 187 -7.81 2.64 26.78
C HIS A 187 -7.65 4.13 26.50
N ALA A 188 -8.28 4.67 25.45
CA ALA A 188 -8.03 6.02 24.95
C ALA A 188 -8.17 7.11 26.04
N SER A 189 -9.14 6.96 26.96
CA SER A 189 -9.37 7.90 28.07
C SER A 189 -8.26 7.93 29.12
N LYS A 190 -7.40 6.90 29.17
CA LYS A 190 -6.28 6.78 30.12
C LYS A 190 -4.96 7.28 29.53
N LEU A 191 -4.90 7.49 28.22
CA LEU A 191 -3.67 7.88 27.54
C LEU A 191 -3.39 9.39 27.75
N PRO A 192 -2.15 9.79 28.09
CA PRO A 192 -1.83 11.20 28.34
C PRO A 192 -2.04 12.06 27.08
N PRO A 193 -2.79 13.18 27.16
CA PRO A 193 -3.13 14.00 26.00
C PRO A 193 -1.91 14.58 25.26
N VAL A 194 -0.82 14.89 25.97
CA VAL A 194 0.40 15.45 25.36
C VAL A 194 1.00 14.51 24.31
N TRP A 195 1.10 13.22 24.64
CA TRP A 195 1.67 12.21 23.75
C TRP A 195 0.69 11.84 22.63
N LEU A 196 -0.61 11.79 22.92
CA LEU A 196 -1.64 11.57 21.91
C LEU A 196 -1.67 12.69 20.87
N ASN A 197 -1.63 13.95 21.29
CA ASN A 197 -1.66 15.10 20.39
C ASN A 197 -0.40 15.14 19.51
N ALA A 198 0.77 14.90 20.10
CA ALA A 198 2.01 14.82 19.36
C ALA A 198 2.01 13.67 18.35
N ALA A 199 1.54 12.48 18.76
CA ALA A 199 1.37 11.33 17.87
C ALA A 199 0.42 11.65 16.70
N PHE A 200 -0.75 12.23 17.00
CA PHE A 200 -1.74 12.61 16.00
C PHE A 200 -1.17 13.58 14.97
N VAL A 201 -0.52 14.67 15.39
CA VAL A 201 0.04 15.67 14.47
C VAL A 201 1.11 15.05 13.58
N LEU A 202 2.03 14.25 14.14
CA LEU A 202 3.10 13.61 13.38
C LEU A 202 2.55 12.56 12.39
N MET A 203 1.58 11.75 12.80
CA MET A 203 0.92 10.78 11.93
C MET A 203 0.10 11.47 10.84
N LEU A 204 -0.61 12.55 11.16
CA LEU A 204 -1.38 13.34 10.21
C LEU A 204 -0.47 13.97 9.14
N VAL A 205 0.63 14.60 9.56
CA VAL A 205 1.60 15.17 8.63
C VAL A 205 2.27 14.07 7.81
N GLY A 206 2.62 12.95 8.43
CA GLY A 206 3.33 11.87 7.78
C GLY A 206 2.49 11.13 6.72
N TYR A 207 1.33 10.60 7.12
CA TYR A 207 0.38 9.98 6.18
C TYR A 207 -0.21 11.02 5.22
N GLY A 208 -0.43 12.25 5.66
CA GLY A 208 -0.88 13.35 4.80
C GLY A 208 0.11 13.68 3.69
N THR A 209 1.41 13.64 3.96
CA THR A 209 2.46 13.78 2.95
C THR A 209 2.36 12.69 1.89
N LYS A 210 2.14 11.45 2.33
CA LYS A 210 1.94 10.28 1.46
C LYS A 210 0.65 10.34 0.64
N MET A 211 -0.42 10.93 1.17
CA MET A 211 -1.66 11.20 0.42
C MET A 211 -1.53 12.38 -0.56
N GLY A 212 -0.50 13.21 -0.40
CA GLY A 212 -0.31 14.45 -1.15
C GLY A 212 -1.25 15.55 -0.68
N LEU A 213 -1.44 15.72 0.64
CA LEU A 213 -2.12 16.87 1.23
C LEU A 213 -1.25 18.13 1.12
N ALA A 214 -1.90 19.30 0.99
CA ALA A 214 -1.18 20.57 1.01
C ALA A 214 -0.48 20.80 2.36
N PRO A 215 0.77 21.32 2.38
CA PRO A 215 1.58 21.80 1.24
C PRO A 215 2.49 20.74 0.59
N MET A 216 2.51 19.49 1.06
CA MET A 216 3.48 18.46 0.67
C MET A 216 3.15 17.70 -0.63
N HIS A 217 2.24 18.24 -1.46
CA HIS A 217 1.70 17.58 -2.65
C HIS A 217 2.59 17.69 -3.90
N THR A 218 3.75 18.33 -3.80
CA THR A 218 4.63 18.67 -4.94
C THR A 218 5.16 17.45 -5.69
N TRP A 219 5.26 16.29 -5.03
CA TRP A 219 5.67 15.04 -5.69
C TRP A 219 4.58 14.50 -6.65
N LYS A 220 3.31 14.80 -6.41
CA LYS A 220 2.15 14.14 -7.05
C LYS A 220 2.02 14.49 -8.54
N PRO A 221 2.10 15.76 -8.98
CA PRO A 221 2.08 16.10 -10.40
C PRO A 221 3.21 15.45 -11.19
N ASP A 222 4.44 15.48 -10.65
CA ASP A 222 5.62 14.92 -11.31
C ASP A 222 5.53 13.39 -11.43
N ALA A 223 5.12 12.71 -10.36
CA ALA A 223 4.94 11.26 -10.37
C ALA A 223 3.86 10.82 -11.38
N TYR A 224 2.73 11.53 -11.45
CA TYR A 224 1.66 11.22 -12.41
C TYR A 224 2.04 11.54 -13.85
N GLY A 225 2.80 12.62 -14.06
CA GLY A 225 3.25 13.04 -15.39
C GLY A 225 4.27 12.09 -16.01
N GLU A 226 5.14 11.49 -15.20
CA GLU A 226 6.26 10.68 -15.71
C GLU A 226 6.06 9.16 -15.60
N ALA A 227 5.15 8.70 -14.75
CA ALA A 227 4.84 7.29 -14.63
C ALA A 227 4.07 6.75 -15.86
N PRO A 228 4.20 5.45 -16.19
CA PRO A 228 3.32 4.82 -17.18
C PRO A 228 1.85 4.98 -16.81
N GLY A 229 0.96 5.13 -17.80
CA GLY A 229 -0.47 5.38 -17.53
C GLY A 229 -1.12 4.37 -16.57
N LEU A 230 -0.71 3.10 -16.59
CA LEU A 230 -1.19 2.08 -15.64
C LEU A 230 -0.73 2.35 -14.19
N VAL A 231 0.51 2.83 -14.01
CA VAL A 231 1.06 3.19 -12.70
C VAL A 231 0.40 4.48 -12.21
N GLY A 232 0.25 5.47 -13.09
CA GLY A 232 -0.50 6.70 -12.79
C GLY A 232 -1.93 6.41 -12.33
N ALA A 233 -2.64 5.51 -13.01
CA ALA A 233 -3.99 5.10 -12.61
C ALA A 233 -4.01 4.43 -11.23
N MET A 234 -3.06 3.54 -10.94
CA MET A 234 -2.93 2.93 -9.61
C MET A 234 -2.59 3.95 -8.53
N LEU A 235 -1.69 4.89 -8.80
CA LEU A 235 -1.36 5.94 -7.84
C LEU A 235 -2.53 6.92 -7.61
N ALA A 236 -3.40 7.12 -8.59
CA ALA A 236 -4.58 7.97 -8.48
C ALA A 236 -5.71 7.31 -7.67
N GLY A 237 -5.94 6.01 -7.87
CA GLY A 237 -6.98 5.25 -7.17
C GLY A 237 -6.50 4.56 -5.89
N GLY A 238 -5.53 5.15 -5.18
CA GLY A 238 -5.20 4.74 -3.81
C GLY A 238 -4.31 3.52 -3.65
N LEU A 239 -3.65 3.00 -4.70
CA LEU A 239 -2.67 1.90 -4.59
C LEU A 239 -1.22 2.38 -4.33
N ALA A 240 -1.03 3.60 -3.79
CA ALA A 240 0.26 4.24 -3.55
C ALA A 240 0.58 4.49 -2.09
#